data_AF-A0A9D8AG14-F1
#
_entry.id   AF-A0A9D8AG14-F1
#
_cell.length_a   1.000
_cell.length_b   1.000
_cell.length_c   1.000
_cell.angle_alpha   90.00
_cell.angle_beta   90.00
_cell.angle_gamma   90.00
#
_symmetry.space_group_name_H-M   'P 1'
#
loop_
_entity.id
_entity.type
_entity.pdbx_description
1 polymer ?
#
loop_
_entity_poly.entity_id
_entity_poly.type
_entity_poly.pdbx_seq_one_letter_code
_entity_poly.pdbx_strand_id
1 'polypeptide(L)'
;MKKKIRILCVALMVLFVIFILAPFLMLLGPDRFRDYIHRELVYEVIVSKLTEGVKRDREKALILMDFVEAHVLPHPVGSRVIDKHPLNDLIRGMGSCDQMANTLITLARKANIKGRLIFLYGYDSVSHHSVCDLYIDGRFRIFDPFIGSVFVDKEDNMAGFRDMQNRGGEFSPMRNQKAMGALNRVEKIKSSYIEWNKLPKEKSADLDIFEDIYLRLYEPAYEPKFFRVNYKQDRKRFALSRIMDLYYNTLGDGFLILFQELYFKLDNTDPYTKARFKHLSFRYKDAISEYSVNIDAIEDKFLKTEEIFFMGQAFWDMGDYKKSILEYERLLKFRGFPDARRRRVILAYLIDACLRIREFEKTEFYRSQIEENIWL
;
A
#
# COMPACT_ATOMS: atom_id res chain seq x y z
N MET A 1 -55.26 15.29 -2.04
CA MET A 1 -54.07 15.47 -1.18
C MET A 1 -53.53 14.16 -0.58
N LYS A 2 -54.37 13.34 0.08
CA LYS A 2 -53.95 12.09 0.76
C LYS A 2 -53.24 11.05 -0.15
N LYS A 3 -53.67 10.88 -1.42
CA LYS A 3 -53.03 9.94 -2.37
C LYS A 3 -51.59 10.33 -2.73
N LYS A 4 -51.33 11.63 -2.95
CA LYS A 4 -49.99 12.15 -3.28
C LYS A 4 -49.02 11.99 -2.10
N ILE A 5 -49.50 12.26 -0.87
CA ILE A 5 -48.71 12.07 0.35
C ILE A 5 -48.34 10.58 0.54
N ARG A 6 -49.30 9.67 0.37
CA ARG A 6 -49.03 8.22 0.46
C ARG A 6 -47.98 7.76 -0.55
N ILE A 7 -48.08 8.19 -1.81
CA ILE A 7 -47.10 7.84 -2.86
C ILE A 7 -45.70 8.36 -2.49
N LEU A 8 -45.61 9.60 -2.01
CA LEU A 8 -44.33 10.18 -1.58
C LEU A 8 -43.73 9.40 -0.40
N CYS A 9 -44.52 9.07 0.62
CA CYS A 9 -44.04 8.27 1.75
C CYS A 9 -43.54 6.88 1.32
N VAL A 10 -44.25 6.21 0.41
CA VAL A 10 -43.81 4.91 -0.13
C VAL A 10 -42.52 5.06 -0.93
N ALA A 11 -42.40 6.08 -1.78
CA ALA A 11 -41.18 6.35 -2.54
C ALA A 11 -39.99 6.62 -1.61
N LEU A 12 -40.17 7.43 -0.57
CA LEU A 12 -39.13 7.71 0.43
C LEU A 12 -38.72 6.46 1.21
N MET A 13 -39.69 5.60 1.57
CA MET A 13 -39.39 4.33 2.25
C MET A 13 -38.62 3.37 1.35
N VAL A 14 -38.99 3.27 0.07
CA VAL A 14 -38.26 2.45 -0.91
C VAL A 14 -36.84 2.98 -1.10
N LEU A 15 -36.68 4.31 -1.23
CA LEU A 15 -35.37 4.94 -1.28
C LEU A 15 -34.57 4.67 0.00
N PHE A 16 -35.18 4.76 1.17
CA PHE A 16 -34.52 4.42 2.44
C PHE A 16 -34.04 2.96 2.45
N VAL A 17 -34.87 2.00 2.06
CA VAL A 17 -34.49 0.58 2.01
C VAL A 17 -33.35 0.36 1.01
N ILE A 18 -33.44 0.94 -0.19
CA ILE A 18 -32.41 0.80 -1.22
C ILE A 18 -31.11 1.49 -0.79
N PHE A 19 -31.15 2.71 -0.27
CA PHE A 19 -29.95 3.51 0.01
C PHE A 19 -29.34 3.27 1.39
N ILE A 20 -30.05 2.64 2.33
CA ILE A 20 -29.53 2.39 3.67
C ILE A 20 -29.45 0.90 3.94
N LEU A 21 -30.51 0.12 3.68
CA LEU A 21 -30.55 -1.28 4.10
C LEU A 21 -29.84 -2.24 3.13
N ALA A 22 -29.92 -1.97 1.82
CA ALA A 22 -29.38 -2.87 0.80
C ALA A 22 -27.90 -3.29 1.00
N PRO A 23 -26.93 -2.41 1.32
CA PRO A 23 -25.54 -2.84 1.50
C PRO A 23 -25.39 -3.77 2.69
N PHE A 24 -26.18 -3.61 3.74
CA PHE A 24 -26.14 -4.51 4.90
C PHE A 24 -26.79 -5.87 4.61
N LEU A 25 -27.82 -5.91 3.77
CA LEU A 25 -28.38 -7.19 3.31
C LEU A 25 -27.36 -7.99 2.49
N MET A 26 -26.42 -7.33 1.83
CA MET A 26 -25.34 -8.01 1.10
C MET A 26 -24.40 -8.79 2.04
N LEU A 27 -24.30 -8.41 3.32
CA LEU A 27 -23.53 -9.16 4.32
C LEU A 27 -24.16 -10.50 4.70
N LEU A 28 -25.46 -10.68 4.46
CA LEU A 28 -26.18 -11.94 4.71
C LEU A 28 -25.96 -12.98 3.58
N GLY A 29 -25.25 -12.60 2.52
CA GLY A 29 -24.90 -13.52 1.44
C GLY A 29 -23.81 -14.53 1.83
N PRO A 30 -23.46 -15.44 0.91
CA PRO A 30 -22.38 -16.41 1.13
C PRO A 30 -21.04 -15.73 1.44
N ASP A 31 -20.16 -16.40 2.19
CA ASP A 31 -18.88 -15.83 2.66
C ASP A 31 -18.06 -15.22 1.53
N ARG A 32 -17.86 -15.94 0.41
CA ARG A 32 -17.12 -15.42 -0.75
C ARG A 32 -17.68 -14.12 -1.31
N PHE A 33 -19.00 -13.92 -1.23
CA PHE A 33 -19.65 -12.70 -1.68
C PHE A 33 -19.44 -11.57 -0.66
N ARG A 34 -19.62 -11.86 0.62
CA ARG A 34 -19.36 -10.95 1.75
C ARG A 34 -17.90 -10.46 1.75
N ASP A 35 -16.94 -11.36 1.56
CA ASP A 35 -15.52 -11.05 1.49
C ASP A 35 -15.19 -10.17 0.30
N TYR A 36 -15.83 -10.45 -0.85
CA TYR A 36 -15.65 -9.67 -2.07
C TYR A 36 -16.07 -8.21 -1.85
N ILE A 37 -17.27 -7.98 -1.32
CA ILE A 37 -17.80 -6.62 -1.14
C ILE A 37 -17.05 -5.85 -0.06
N HIS A 38 -16.65 -6.52 1.04
CA HIS A 38 -15.83 -5.91 2.07
C HIS A 38 -14.46 -5.52 1.51
N ARG A 39 -13.85 -6.40 0.72
CA ARG A 39 -12.58 -6.10 0.04
C ARG A 39 -12.67 -4.90 -0.90
N GLU A 40 -13.70 -4.84 -1.73
CA GLU A 40 -13.89 -3.70 -2.64
C GLU A 40 -14.12 -2.39 -1.88
N LEU A 41 -14.77 -2.43 -0.72
CA LEU A 41 -14.92 -1.28 0.18
C LEU A 41 -13.57 -0.84 0.74
N VAL A 42 -12.77 -1.76 1.26
CA VAL A 42 -11.43 -1.44 1.81
C VAL A 42 -10.55 -0.78 0.74
N TYR A 43 -10.54 -1.31 -0.50
CA TYR A 43 -9.79 -0.68 -1.58
C TYR A 43 -10.28 0.73 -1.93
N GLU A 44 -11.60 0.95 -1.94
CA GLU A 44 -12.16 2.27 -2.18
C GLU A 44 -11.72 3.25 -1.09
N VAL A 45 -11.80 2.85 0.19
CA VAL A 45 -11.37 3.68 1.32
C VAL A 45 -9.91 4.08 1.19
N ILE A 46 -9.03 3.11 0.89
CA ILE A 46 -7.60 3.36 0.66
C ILE A 46 -7.41 4.41 -0.43
N VAL A 47 -8.00 4.19 -1.60
CA VAL A 47 -7.80 5.08 -2.74
C VAL A 47 -8.40 6.46 -2.49
N SER A 48 -9.62 6.53 -1.97
CA SER A 48 -10.32 7.79 -1.75
C SER A 48 -9.62 8.66 -0.70
N LYS A 49 -9.13 8.07 0.40
CA LYS A 49 -8.38 8.81 1.44
C LYS A 49 -7.01 9.25 0.93
N LEU A 50 -6.26 8.38 0.26
CA LEU A 50 -4.90 8.71 -0.20
C LEU A 50 -4.88 9.71 -1.35
N THR A 51 -5.89 9.67 -2.23
CA THR A 51 -5.92 10.48 -3.45
C THR A 51 -6.90 11.66 -3.37
N GLU A 52 -7.39 11.96 -2.17
CA GLU A 52 -8.30 13.09 -1.94
C GLU A 52 -7.69 14.41 -2.44
N GLY A 53 -8.42 15.13 -3.28
CA GLY A 53 -7.97 16.39 -3.88
C GLY A 53 -6.84 16.27 -4.91
N VAL A 54 -6.33 15.06 -5.19
CA VAL A 54 -5.29 14.83 -6.21
C VAL A 54 -5.95 14.68 -7.57
N LYS A 55 -5.57 15.55 -8.52
CA LYS A 55 -6.20 15.58 -9.85
C LYS A 55 -5.48 14.75 -10.91
N ARG A 56 -4.15 14.71 -10.86
CA ARG A 56 -3.33 14.08 -11.91
C ARG A 56 -3.11 12.61 -11.63
N ASP A 57 -3.31 11.76 -12.64
CA ASP A 57 -3.12 10.31 -12.52
C ASP A 57 -1.69 9.95 -12.15
N ARG A 58 -0.68 10.66 -12.68
CA ARG A 58 0.72 10.53 -12.27
C ARG A 58 0.89 10.64 -10.76
N GLU A 59 0.33 11.69 -10.16
CA GLU A 59 0.45 11.96 -8.73
C GLU A 59 -0.29 10.89 -7.90
N LYS A 60 -1.48 10.46 -8.34
CA LYS A 60 -2.21 9.36 -7.69
C LYS A 60 -1.43 8.05 -7.72
N ALA A 61 -0.89 7.67 -8.88
CA ALA A 61 -0.14 6.44 -9.06
C ALA A 61 1.10 6.38 -8.15
N LEU A 62 1.82 7.50 -8.07
CA LEU A 62 2.95 7.69 -7.18
C LEU A 62 2.55 7.55 -5.70
N ILE A 63 1.46 8.20 -5.27
CA ILE A 63 0.94 8.05 -3.89
C ILE A 63 0.57 6.60 -3.57
N LEU A 64 -0.10 5.92 -4.49
CA LEU A 64 -0.50 4.52 -4.29
C LEU A 64 0.71 3.58 -4.28
N MET A 65 1.75 3.84 -5.07
CA MET A 65 2.99 3.06 -5.04
C MET A 65 3.66 3.17 -3.67
N ASP A 66 3.81 4.38 -3.13
CA ASP A 66 4.44 4.60 -1.82
C ASP A 66 3.63 3.93 -0.71
N PHE A 67 2.29 3.97 -0.80
CA PHE A 67 1.45 3.26 0.14
C PHE A 67 1.71 1.75 0.09
N VAL A 68 1.79 1.15 -1.10
CA VAL A 68 2.08 -0.29 -1.26
C VAL A 68 3.48 -0.62 -0.73
N GLU A 69 4.51 0.16 -1.06
CA GLU A 69 5.87 -0.02 -0.55
C GLU A 69 5.91 0.03 0.99
N ALA A 70 5.20 1.00 1.58
CA ALA A 70 5.16 1.18 3.03
C ALA A 70 4.38 0.08 3.76
N HIS A 71 3.36 -0.51 3.12
CA HIS A 71 2.42 -1.44 3.76
C HIS A 71 2.60 -2.90 3.35
N VAL A 72 3.37 -3.20 2.31
CA VAL A 72 3.62 -4.56 1.83
C VAL A 72 5.13 -4.76 1.69
N LEU A 73 5.75 -5.41 2.66
CA LEU A 73 7.18 -5.65 2.65
C LEU A 73 7.55 -6.88 1.80
N PRO A 74 8.74 -6.92 1.20
CA PRO A 74 9.24 -8.12 0.54
C PRO A 74 9.20 -9.34 1.48
N HIS A 75 8.76 -10.48 0.96
CA HIS A 75 8.80 -11.74 1.71
C HIS A 75 10.20 -12.01 2.29
N PRO A 76 10.30 -12.39 3.59
CA PRO A 76 11.54 -12.91 4.14
C PRO A 76 11.98 -14.14 3.35
N VAL A 77 13.29 -14.27 3.12
CA VAL A 77 13.88 -15.41 2.42
C VAL A 77 13.49 -16.71 3.13
N GLY A 78 13.00 -17.68 2.37
CA GLY A 78 12.55 -18.99 2.90
C GLY A 78 11.14 -19.01 3.49
N SER A 79 10.41 -17.88 3.50
CA SER A 79 9.00 -17.88 3.91
C SER A 79 8.10 -18.50 2.84
N ARG A 80 6.99 -19.12 3.27
CA ARG A 80 5.99 -19.68 2.36
C ARG A 80 5.25 -18.55 1.64
N VAL A 81 5.32 -18.57 0.30
CA VAL A 81 4.50 -17.72 -0.55
C VAL A 81 3.03 -18.15 -0.39
N ILE A 82 2.18 -17.19 -0.03
CA ILE A 82 0.73 -17.39 0.04
C ILE A 82 0.13 -16.49 -1.03
N ASP A 83 -0.33 -17.09 -2.11
CA ASP A 83 -0.99 -16.40 -3.21
C ASP A 83 -2.51 -16.53 -3.07
N LYS A 84 -3.19 -15.40 -2.85
CA LYS A 84 -4.66 -15.33 -2.73
C LYS A 84 -5.21 -14.16 -3.53
N HIS A 85 -5.04 -12.94 -3.02
CA HIS A 85 -5.49 -11.71 -3.63
C HIS A 85 -4.81 -10.50 -2.97
N PRO A 86 -4.76 -9.33 -3.61
CA PRO A 86 -4.01 -8.18 -3.10
C PRO A 86 -4.36 -7.68 -1.69
N LEU A 87 -5.62 -7.84 -1.25
CA LEU A 87 -5.99 -7.44 0.12
C LEU A 87 -5.35 -8.36 1.17
N ASN A 88 -5.12 -9.64 0.85
CA ASN A 88 -4.44 -10.56 1.74
C ASN A 88 -2.99 -10.11 1.94
N ASP A 89 -2.36 -9.60 0.88
CA ASP A 89 -0.98 -9.12 0.91
C ASP A 89 -0.88 -7.82 1.73
N LEU A 90 -1.88 -6.93 1.60
CA LEU A 90 -2.01 -5.74 2.47
C LEU A 90 -2.27 -6.10 3.95
N ILE A 91 -3.12 -7.09 4.22
CA ILE A 91 -3.40 -7.55 5.60
C ILE A 91 -2.14 -8.12 6.22
N ARG A 92 -1.46 -9.05 5.54
CA ARG A 92 -0.19 -9.64 6.00
C ARG A 92 0.95 -8.61 6.04
N GLY A 93 0.79 -7.54 5.26
CA GLY A 93 1.81 -6.56 4.91
C GLY A 93 3.10 -7.17 4.42
N MET A 94 3.00 -8.26 3.64
CA MET A 94 4.11 -8.89 2.95
C MET A 94 3.68 -9.42 1.58
N GLY A 95 4.59 -9.36 0.61
CA GLY A 95 4.38 -9.95 -0.71
C GLY A 95 5.67 -10.11 -1.53
N SER A 96 5.59 -10.94 -2.57
CA SER A 96 6.60 -11.00 -3.64
C SER A 96 6.42 -9.87 -4.65
N CYS A 97 7.37 -9.69 -5.57
CA CYS A 97 7.37 -8.58 -6.53
C CYS A 97 6.10 -8.53 -7.40
N ASP A 98 5.60 -9.68 -7.84
CA ASP A 98 4.34 -9.82 -8.58
C ASP A 98 3.12 -9.49 -7.71
N GLN A 99 3.09 -9.88 -6.45
CA GLN A 99 2.02 -9.57 -5.50
C GLN A 99 1.95 -8.07 -5.20
N MET A 100 3.09 -7.42 -4.98
CA MET A 100 3.17 -5.97 -4.79
C MET A 100 2.75 -5.21 -6.05
N ALA A 101 3.24 -5.63 -7.22
CA ALA A 101 2.84 -5.07 -8.51
C ALA A 101 1.32 -5.22 -8.76
N ASN A 102 0.75 -6.39 -8.45
CA ASN A 102 -0.68 -6.65 -8.57
C ASN A 102 -1.52 -5.84 -7.55
N THR A 103 -0.98 -5.59 -6.36
CA THR A 103 -1.60 -4.71 -5.36
C THR A 103 -1.67 -3.27 -5.87
N LEU A 104 -0.57 -2.75 -6.41
CA LEU A 104 -0.56 -1.42 -7.01
C LEU A 104 -1.54 -1.32 -8.19
N ILE A 105 -1.58 -2.30 -9.08
CA ILE A 105 -2.56 -2.33 -10.19
C ILE A 105 -4.00 -2.31 -9.67
N THR A 106 -4.27 -3.05 -8.59
CA THR A 106 -5.61 -3.15 -8.01
C THR A 106 -6.09 -1.83 -7.41
N LEU A 107 -5.21 -1.12 -6.69
CA LEU A 107 -5.50 0.21 -6.16
C LEU A 107 -5.58 1.25 -7.29
N ALA A 108 -4.65 1.22 -8.25
CA ALA A 108 -4.67 2.11 -9.41
C ALA A 108 -5.99 1.98 -10.21
N ARG A 109 -6.51 0.75 -10.36
CA ARG A 109 -7.82 0.51 -10.98
C ARG A 109 -8.95 1.22 -10.25
N LYS A 110 -8.98 1.16 -8.91
CA LYS A 110 -9.97 1.87 -8.10
C LYS A 110 -9.87 3.38 -8.31
N ALA A 111 -8.65 3.90 -8.49
CA ALA A 111 -8.39 5.28 -8.92
C ALA A 111 -8.72 5.58 -10.41
N ASN A 112 -9.31 4.61 -11.13
CA ASN A 112 -9.60 4.64 -12.58
C ASN A 112 -8.36 4.69 -13.50
N ILE A 113 -7.19 4.28 -13.01
CA ILE A 113 -5.95 4.17 -13.78
C ILE A 113 -5.81 2.73 -14.30
N LYS A 114 -5.53 2.57 -15.59
CA LYS A 114 -5.36 1.23 -16.20
C LYS A 114 -3.97 0.68 -15.83
N GLY A 115 -3.90 -0.56 -15.36
CA GLY A 115 -2.65 -1.22 -15.01
C GLY A 115 -2.46 -2.58 -15.69
N ARG A 116 -1.20 -3.02 -15.80
CA ARG A 116 -0.81 -4.34 -16.34
C ARG A 116 0.39 -4.88 -15.57
N LEU A 117 0.40 -6.18 -15.30
CA LEU A 117 1.54 -6.86 -14.69
C LEU A 117 2.54 -7.26 -15.78
N ILE A 118 3.83 -7.15 -15.49
CA ILE A 118 4.93 -7.50 -16.39
C ILE A 118 5.86 -8.45 -15.65
N PHE A 119 6.06 -9.63 -16.21
CA PHE A 119 7.12 -10.54 -15.81
C PHE A 119 8.37 -10.25 -16.63
N LEU A 120 9.46 -9.91 -15.94
CA LEU A 120 10.77 -9.59 -16.52
C LEU A 120 11.60 -10.87 -16.60
N TYR A 121 11.97 -11.26 -17.81
CA TYR A 121 12.77 -12.45 -18.11
C TYR A 121 14.25 -12.11 -18.32
N GLY A 122 14.56 -10.90 -18.77
CA GLY A 122 15.93 -10.41 -18.91
C GLY A 122 16.78 -11.35 -19.76
N TYR A 123 17.80 -11.92 -19.12
CA TYR A 123 18.86 -12.72 -19.74
C TYR A 123 18.60 -14.25 -19.77
N ASP A 124 17.51 -14.76 -19.17
CA ASP A 124 17.15 -16.17 -19.26
C ASP A 124 15.62 -16.42 -19.40
N SER A 125 15.23 -17.68 -19.58
CA SER A 125 13.82 -18.03 -19.83
C SER A 125 12.93 -18.03 -18.58
N VAL A 126 13.48 -17.70 -17.40
CA VAL A 126 12.78 -17.63 -16.12
C VAL A 126 12.61 -16.17 -15.71
N SER A 127 11.44 -15.82 -15.19
CA SER A 127 11.24 -14.46 -14.70
C SER A 127 11.91 -14.30 -13.32
N HIS A 128 12.89 -13.40 -13.23
CA HIS A 128 13.59 -13.08 -11.98
C HIS A 128 12.97 -11.92 -11.22
N HIS A 129 12.12 -11.13 -11.89
CA HIS A 129 11.44 -10.00 -11.27
C HIS A 129 10.12 -9.68 -11.96
N SER A 130 9.22 -9.00 -11.27
CA SER A 130 7.95 -8.54 -11.81
C SER A 130 7.68 -7.09 -11.41
N VAL A 131 7.19 -6.32 -12.38
CA VAL A 131 6.84 -4.92 -12.23
C VAL A 131 5.43 -4.67 -12.77
N CYS A 132 4.92 -3.44 -12.64
CA CYS A 132 3.67 -3.08 -13.31
C CYS A 132 3.82 -1.86 -14.22
N ASP A 133 2.94 -1.81 -15.22
CA ASP A 133 2.78 -0.69 -16.12
C ASP A 133 1.45 0.00 -15.82
N LEU A 134 1.46 1.30 -15.53
CA LEU A 134 0.26 2.11 -15.35
C LEU A 134 0.08 3.09 -16.52
N TYR A 135 -1.16 3.29 -16.97
CA TYR A 135 -1.48 4.18 -18.09
C TYR A 135 -1.56 5.62 -17.60
N ILE A 136 -0.48 6.37 -17.79
CA ILE A 136 -0.27 7.74 -17.32
C ILE A 136 0.08 8.63 -18.51
N ASP A 137 -0.57 9.79 -18.62
CA ASP A 137 -0.30 10.80 -19.65
C ASP A 137 -0.33 10.21 -21.08
N GLY A 138 -1.29 9.32 -21.34
CA GLY A 138 -1.51 8.71 -22.65
C GLY A 138 -0.60 7.54 -23.02
N ARG A 139 0.28 7.08 -22.11
CA ARG A 139 1.18 5.94 -22.35
C ARG A 139 1.29 5.05 -21.12
N PHE A 140 1.75 3.81 -21.30
CA PHE A 140 2.09 2.95 -20.17
C PHE A 140 3.49 3.29 -19.64
N ARG A 141 3.58 3.43 -18.32
CA ARG A 141 4.80 3.79 -17.58
C ARG A 141 5.09 2.72 -16.53
N ILE A 142 6.36 2.37 -16.37
CA ILE A 142 6.78 1.35 -15.40
C ILE A 142 6.74 1.92 -13.99
N PHE A 143 6.20 1.12 -13.08
CA PHE A 143 6.27 1.29 -11.64
C PHE A 143 6.80 -0.01 -11.04
N ASP A 144 7.77 0.12 -10.14
CA ASP A 144 8.28 -1.01 -9.37
C ASP A 144 8.03 -0.76 -7.88
N PRO A 145 6.87 -1.21 -7.34
CA PRO A 145 6.59 -1.06 -5.92
C PRO A 145 7.51 -1.92 -5.04
N PHE A 146 8.16 -2.95 -5.58
CA PHE A 146 9.02 -3.83 -4.79
C PHE A 146 10.31 -3.13 -4.35
N ILE A 147 10.85 -2.24 -5.19
CA ILE A 147 12.02 -1.41 -4.87
C ILE A 147 11.69 0.06 -4.57
N GLY A 148 10.41 0.43 -4.70
CA GLY A 148 9.92 1.79 -4.43
C GLY A 148 10.29 2.83 -5.50
N SER A 149 10.40 2.42 -6.76
CA SER A 149 10.97 3.28 -7.81
C SER A 149 10.13 3.36 -9.08
N VAL A 150 10.20 4.54 -9.70
CA VAL A 150 9.88 4.75 -11.11
C VAL A 150 11.16 5.18 -11.83
N PHE A 151 11.22 5.03 -13.14
CA PHE A 151 12.38 5.42 -13.93
C PHE A 151 12.05 6.71 -14.69
N VAL A 152 12.90 7.72 -14.57
CA VAL A 152 12.71 9.03 -15.22
C VAL A 152 13.96 9.45 -15.98
N ASP A 153 13.76 10.14 -17.11
CA ASP A 153 14.86 10.78 -17.83
C ASP A 153 15.24 12.13 -17.18
N LYS A 154 16.20 12.83 -17.78
CA LYS A 154 16.68 14.15 -17.32
C LYS A 154 15.60 15.24 -17.35
N GLU A 155 14.51 15.02 -18.07
CA GLU A 155 13.39 15.94 -18.23
C GLU A 155 12.19 15.55 -17.33
N ASP A 156 12.37 14.58 -16.42
CA ASP A 156 11.32 14.05 -15.53
C ASP A 156 10.19 13.30 -16.27
N ASN A 157 10.45 12.79 -17.48
CA ASN A 157 9.52 11.91 -18.18
C ASN A 157 9.68 10.48 -17.67
N MET A 158 8.57 9.86 -17.25
CA MET A 158 8.59 8.46 -16.82
C MET A 158 8.80 7.50 -17.99
N ALA A 159 9.65 6.50 -17.78
CA ALA A 159 9.94 5.43 -18.73
C ALA A 159 8.73 4.50 -18.90
N GLY A 160 8.46 4.05 -20.12
CA GLY A 160 7.73 2.81 -20.36
C GLY A 160 8.69 1.62 -20.49
N PHE A 161 8.13 0.41 -20.55
CA PHE A 161 8.92 -0.81 -20.73
C PHE A 161 9.89 -0.76 -21.91
N ARG A 162 9.41 -0.34 -23.09
CA ARG A 162 10.27 -0.23 -24.28
C ARG A 162 11.31 0.89 -24.18
N ASP A 163 11.08 1.89 -23.34
CA ASP A 163 12.10 2.92 -23.10
C ASP A 163 13.26 2.30 -22.32
N MET A 164 12.97 1.49 -21.30
CA MET A 164 13.99 0.78 -20.52
C MET A 164 14.80 -0.22 -21.37
N GLN A 165 14.15 -0.96 -22.28
CA GLN A 165 14.87 -1.90 -23.16
C GLN A 165 15.83 -1.20 -24.13
N ASN A 166 15.40 -0.08 -24.71
CA ASN A 166 16.15 0.57 -25.79
C ASN A 166 17.16 1.61 -25.28
N ARG A 167 16.87 2.22 -24.13
CA ARG A 167 17.54 3.43 -23.63
C ARG A 167 17.69 3.41 -22.11
N GLY A 168 17.79 2.23 -21.48
CA GLY A 168 17.82 2.08 -20.02
C GLY A 168 18.85 2.99 -19.32
N GLY A 169 20.04 3.18 -19.91
CA GLY A 169 21.07 4.08 -19.38
C GLY A 169 20.75 5.58 -19.44
N GLU A 170 19.67 5.99 -20.12
CA GLU A 170 19.17 7.37 -20.11
C GLU A 170 18.22 7.67 -18.94
N PHE A 171 17.74 6.62 -18.25
CA PHE A 171 16.80 6.73 -17.16
C PHE A 171 17.48 6.47 -15.83
N SER A 172 17.12 7.25 -14.82
CA SER A 172 17.57 7.03 -13.45
C SER A 172 16.39 6.58 -12.59
N PRO A 173 16.62 5.69 -11.62
CA PRO A 173 15.60 5.37 -10.63
C PRO A 173 15.31 6.62 -9.80
N MET A 174 14.07 7.10 -9.89
CA MET A 174 13.52 8.06 -8.97
C MET A 174 12.74 7.30 -7.91
N ARG A 175 13.34 7.17 -6.72
CA ARG A 175 12.58 6.80 -5.53
C ARG A 175 11.57 7.89 -5.25
N ASN A 176 10.31 7.51 -5.17
CA ASN A 176 9.26 8.46 -4.88
C ASN A 176 9.29 8.81 -3.39
N GLN A 177 10.08 9.81 -3.03
CA GLN A 177 10.09 10.35 -1.67
C GLN A 177 8.92 11.32 -1.42
N LYS A 178 8.15 11.66 -2.47
CA LYS A 178 7.15 12.73 -2.43
C LYS A 178 5.84 12.32 -1.74
N ALA A 179 5.43 11.04 -1.68
CA ALA A 179 4.16 10.70 -1.00
C ALA A 179 4.28 10.41 0.50
N MET A 180 5.48 10.21 1.05
CA MET A 180 5.70 10.44 2.49
C MET A 180 5.33 11.89 2.88
N GLY A 181 5.48 12.83 1.94
CA GLY A 181 4.95 14.19 2.02
C GLY A 181 3.47 14.37 1.68
N ALA A 182 2.82 13.39 1.02
CA ALA A 182 1.40 13.42 0.68
C ALA A 182 0.52 12.78 1.77
N LEU A 183 1.02 11.78 2.50
CA LEU A 183 0.45 11.38 3.79
C LEU A 183 0.51 12.53 4.83
N ASN A 184 1.43 13.49 4.64
CA ASN A 184 1.51 14.72 5.42
C ASN A 184 0.46 15.80 5.04
N ARG A 185 -0.48 15.54 4.11
CA ARG A 185 -1.54 16.52 3.77
C ARG A 185 -2.63 16.68 4.83
N VAL A 186 -2.38 16.22 6.06
CA VAL A 186 -3.16 16.60 7.25
C VAL A 186 -2.50 17.74 8.04
N GLU A 187 -1.20 18.05 7.93
CA GLU A 187 -0.69 19.39 8.32
C GLU A 187 0.78 19.67 7.91
N LYS A 188 0.94 20.75 7.14
CA LYS A 188 2.00 21.79 7.23
C LYS A 188 3.45 21.35 7.51
N ILE A 189 4.14 20.78 6.54
CA ILE A 189 5.63 20.86 6.49
C ILE A 189 6.10 21.21 5.07
N LYS A 190 6.28 22.51 4.83
CA LYS A 190 7.05 23.06 3.69
C LYS A 190 8.51 23.36 4.06
N SER A 191 8.94 23.13 5.30
CA SER A 191 10.23 23.63 5.81
C SER A 191 11.36 22.60 5.92
N SER A 192 11.14 21.30 5.75
CA SER A 192 12.21 20.28 5.82
C SER A 192 12.83 19.90 4.46
N TYR A 193 12.37 20.49 3.36
CA TYR A 193 12.83 20.17 1.99
C TYR A 193 14.21 20.75 1.63
N ILE A 194 14.73 21.70 2.44
CA ILE A 194 15.92 22.49 2.09
C ILE A 194 17.24 21.87 2.60
N GLU A 195 17.20 20.96 3.58
CA GLU A 195 18.42 20.33 4.12
C GLU A 195 18.73 18.96 3.49
N TRP A 196 17.72 18.21 3.04
CA TRP A 196 17.93 16.86 2.50
C TRP A 196 18.66 16.85 1.14
N ASN A 197 18.49 17.90 0.33
CA ASN A 197 19.18 18.07 -0.95
C ASN A 197 20.62 18.63 -0.84
N LYS A 198 21.13 18.84 0.39
CA LYS A 198 22.52 19.27 0.64
C LYS A 198 23.45 18.13 1.04
N LEU A 199 22.94 16.91 1.19
CA LEU A 199 23.79 15.74 1.40
C LEU A 199 24.57 15.45 0.09
N PRO A 200 25.88 15.15 0.18
CA PRO A 200 26.64 14.74 -0.98
C PRO A 200 25.97 13.49 -1.58
N LYS A 201 25.56 13.59 -2.84
CA LYS A 201 25.24 12.41 -3.65
C LYS A 201 26.55 11.74 -4.04
N GLU A 202 27.27 11.18 -3.07
CA GLU A 202 28.30 10.21 -3.42
C GLU A 202 27.59 9.01 -4.04
N LYS A 203 27.75 8.86 -5.36
CA LYS A 203 27.42 7.63 -6.06
C LYS A 203 28.28 6.53 -5.45
N SER A 204 27.72 5.70 -4.60
CA SER A 204 28.42 4.50 -4.14
C SER A 204 28.55 3.53 -5.33
N ALA A 205 29.68 2.85 -5.44
CA ALA A 205 29.91 1.82 -6.45
C ALA A 205 28.83 0.71 -6.42
N ASP A 206 28.18 0.51 -5.27
CA ASP A 206 27.11 -0.49 -5.08
C ASP A 206 25.80 -0.12 -5.78
N LEU A 207 25.50 1.18 -5.91
CA LEU A 207 24.35 1.65 -6.71
C LEU A 207 24.55 1.35 -8.19
N ASP A 208 25.77 1.52 -8.70
CA ASP A 208 26.09 1.24 -10.10
C ASP A 208 25.99 -0.28 -10.40
N ILE A 209 26.38 -1.16 -9.46
CA ILE A 209 26.22 -2.62 -9.61
C ILE A 209 24.75 -3.04 -9.55
N PHE A 210 23.97 -2.46 -8.63
CA PHE A 210 22.54 -2.73 -8.54
C PHE A 210 21.81 -2.26 -9.80
N GLU A 211 22.11 -1.06 -10.30
CA GLU A 211 21.56 -0.53 -11.54
C GLU A 211 21.92 -1.41 -12.73
N ASP A 212 23.19 -1.86 -12.86
CA ASP A 212 23.58 -2.76 -13.95
C ASP A 212 22.81 -4.09 -13.89
N ILE A 213 22.80 -4.78 -12.74
CA ILE A 213 22.08 -6.06 -12.57
C ILE A 213 20.58 -5.90 -12.81
N TYR A 214 19.99 -4.82 -12.30
CA TYR A 214 18.56 -4.55 -12.46
C TYR A 214 18.20 -4.22 -13.90
N LEU A 215 19.03 -3.45 -14.62
CA LEU A 215 18.80 -3.14 -16.04
C LEU A 215 18.88 -4.39 -16.92
N ARG A 216 19.67 -5.42 -16.55
CA ARG A 216 19.69 -6.70 -17.27
C ARG A 216 18.33 -7.40 -17.30
N LEU A 217 17.43 -7.11 -16.37
CA LEU A 217 16.06 -7.63 -16.37
C LEU A 217 15.23 -7.13 -17.56
N TYR A 218 15.65 -6.03 -18.19
CA TYR A 218 15.02 -5.43 -19.36
C TYR A 218 15.72 -5.79 -20.67
N GLU A 219 16.76 -6.62 -20.64
CA GLU A 219 17.40 -7.10 -21.87
C GLU A 219 16.38 -7.80 -22.78
N PRO A 220 16.43 -7.57 -24.10
CA PRO A 220 15.46 -8.12 -25.05
C PRO A 220 15.71 -9.60 -25.36
N ALA A 221 16.52 -10.33 -24.56
CA ALA A 221 16.84 -11.73 -24.85
C ALA A 221 15.58 -12.63 -24.81
N TYR A 222 14.56 -12.22 -24.04
CA TYR A 222 13.25 -12.87 -24.01
C TYR A 222 12.11 -11.85 -24.00
N GLU A 223 11.04 -12.14 -24.76
CA GLU A 223 9.85 -11.30 -24.80
C GLU A 223 9.14 -11.29 -23.44
N PRO A 224 8.83 -10.12 -22.87
CA PRO A 224 8.08 -10.02 -21.62
C PRO A 224 6.66 -10.57 -21.77
N LYS A 225 6.12 -11.09 -20.65
CA LYS A 225 4.70 -11.45 -20.59
C LYS A 225 3.89 -10.36 -19.90
N PHE A 226 2.94 -9.81 -20.65
CA PHE A 226 2.01 -8.80 -20.15
C PHE A 226 0.68 -9.44 -19.74
N PHE A 227 0.35 -9.32 -18.46
CA PHE A 227 -0.94 -9.76 -17.94
C PHE A 227 -1.83 -8.55 -17.69
N ARG A 228 -2.85 -8.39 -18.53
CA ARG A 228 -3.90 -7.38 -18.33
C ARG A 228 -4.89 -7.92 -17.32
N VAL A 229 -5.00 -7.26 -16.18
CA VAL A 229 -6.02 -7.63 -15.20
C VAL A 229 -7.38 -7.09 -15.68
N ASN A 230 -8.16 -7.93 -16.37
CA ASN A 230 -9.41 -7.54 -17.01
C ASN A 230 -10.64 -7.81 -16.14
N TYR A 231 -10.91 -6.92 -15.19
CA TYR A 231 -12.09 -7.03 -14.32
C TYR A 231 -13.42 -6.73 -15.02
N LYS A 232 -13.42 -6.06 -16.19
CA LYS A 232 -14.66 -5.76 -16.93
C LYS A 232 -15.33 -6.99 -17.52
N GLN A 233 -14.61 -8.10 -17.64
CA GLN A 233 -15.16 -9.37 -18.10
C GLN A 233 -16.13 -9.96 -17.06
N ASP A 234 -15.94 -9.67 -15.77
CA ASP A 234 -16.92 -9.99 -14.72
C ASP A 234 -17.81 -8.77 -14.43
N ARG A 235 -18.79 -8.54 -15.31
CA ARG A 235 -19.75 -7.42 -15.20
C ARG A 235 -20.46 -7.38 -13.84
N LYS A 236 -20.68 -8.55 -13.21
CA LYS A 236 -21.35 -8.65 -11.91
C LYS A 236 -20.45 -8.10 -10.80
N ARG A 237 -19.20 -8.56 -10.71
CA ARG A 237 -18.21 -8.04 -9.76
C ARG A 237 -17.98 -6.55 -9.93
N PHE A 238 -17.86 -6.08 -11.17
CA PHE A 238 -17.72 -4.65 -11.45
C PHE A 238 -18.91 -3.83 -10.94
N ALA A 239 -20.14 -4.29 -11.18
CA ALA A 239 -21.35 -3.61 -10.67
C ALA A 239 -21.36 -3.58 -9.13
N LEU A 240 -21.02 -4.69 -8.47
CA LEU A 240 -20.96 -4.78 -7.01
C LEU A 240 -19.91 -3.84 -6.42
N SER A 241 -18.71 -3.78 -7.01
CA SER A 241 -17.69 -2.80 -6.65
C SER A 241 -18.26 -1.38 -6.70
N ARG A 242 -18.92 -1.00 -7.80
CA ARG A 242 -19.47 0.35 -7.98
C ARG A 242 -20.57 0.70 -6.98
N ILE A 243 -21.35 -0.30 -6.55
CA ILE A 243 -22.33 -0.12 -5.48
C ILE A 243 -21.63 0.25 -4.16
N MET A 244 -20.57 -0.47 -3.80
CA MET A 244 -19.79 -0.14 -2.59
C MET A 244 -19.12 1.23 -2.69
N ASP A 245 -18.55 1.56 -3.85
CA ASP A 245 -17.97 2.88 -4.12
C ASP A 245 -19.03 3.97 -3.89
N LEU A 246 -20.25 3.79 -4.41
CA LEU A 246 -21.35 4.75 -4.25
C LEU A 246 -21.73 4.96 -2.78
N TYR A 247 -21.90 3.88 -2.01
CA TYR A 247 -22.26 4.00 -0.60
C TYR A 247 -21.18 4.70 0.21
N TYR A 248 -19.91 4.33 0.01
CA TYR A 248 -18.82 4.97 0.72
C TYR A 248 -18.70 6.45 0.35
N ASN A 249 -18.75 6.79 -0.94
CA ASN A 249 -18.65 8.18 -1.39
C ASN A 249 -19.85 9.05 -0.95
N THR A 250 -20.99 8.44 -0.64
CA THR A 250 -22.20 9.18 -0.18
C THR A 250 -22.27 9.30 1.34
N LEU A 251 -21.93 8.23 2.07
CA LEU A 251 -22.16 8.11 3.52
C LEU A 251 -20.85 8.22 4.34
N GLY A 252 -19.70 8.16 3.69
CA GLY A 252 -18.38 8.33 4.28
C GLY A 252 -18.04 7.29 5.37
N ASP A 253 -17.28 7.75 6.35
CA ASP A 253 -16.71 6.90 7.40
C ASP A 253 -17.77 6.27 8.31
N GLY A 254 -18.95 6.88 8.45
CA GLY A 254 -20.06 6.31 9.22
C GLY A 254 -20.57 4.99 8.62
N PHE A 255 -20.68 4.92 7.29
CA PHE A 255 -21.03 3.68 6.59
C PHE A 255 -19.91 2.64 6.71
N LEU A 256 -18.66 3.05 6.49
CA LEU A 256 -17.49 2.19 6.62
C LEU A 256 -17.43 1.49 7.98
N ILE A 257 -17.53 2.25 9.07
CA ILE A 257 -17.44 1.73 10.43
C ILE A 257 -18.56 0.72 10.66
N LEU A 258 -19.81 1.09 10.39
CA LEU A 258 -20.95 0.20 10.62
C LEU A 258 -20.86 -1.08 9.79
N PHE A 259 -20.50 -0.97 8.51
CA PHE A 259 -20.38 -2.12 7.61
C PHE A 259 -19.27 -3.09 8.07
N GLN A 260 -18.10 -2.56 8.44
CA GLN A 260 -16.98 -3.37 8.91
C GLN A 260 -17.27 -4.07 10.24
N GLU A 261 -17.86 -3.37 11.21
CA GLU A 261 -18.17 -4.00 12.50
C GLU A 261 -19.22 -5.12 12.36
N LEU A 262 -20.16 -4.98 11.43
CA LEU A 262 -21.09 -6.06 11.08
C LEU A 262 -20.39 -7.20 10.35
N TYR A 263 -19.48 -6.90 9.42
CA TYR A 263 -18.65 -7.90 8.75
C TYR A 263 -17.86 -8.74 9.76
N PHE A 264 -17.14 -8.10 10.70
CA PHE A 264 -16.32 -8.81 11.70
C PHE A 264 -17.14 -9.73 12.60
N LYS A 265 -18.37 -9.33 12.96
CA LYS A 265 -19.29 -10.16 13.74
C LYS A 265 -19.74 -11.41 12.99
N LEU A 266 -19.91 -11.32 11.67
CA LEU A 266 -20.39 -12.44 10.85
C LEU A 266 -19.26 -13.38 10.44
N ASP A 267 -18.07 -12.85 10.21
CA ASP A 267 -16.94 -13.59 9.63
C ASP A 267 -16.05 -14.28 10.66
N ASN A 268 -16.26 -14.01 11.96
CA ASN A 268 -15.39 -14.47 13.05
C ASN A 268 -13.90 -14.16 12.78
N THR A 269 -13.64 -12.95 12.29
CA THR A 269 -12.30 -12.49 11.90
C THR A 269 -11.36 -12.49 13.10
N ASP A 270 -10.16 -13.05 12.94
CA ASP A 270 -9.15 -13.06 14.00
C ASP A 270 -8.71 -11.63 14.39
N PRO A 271 -8.24 -11.42 15.64
CA PRO A 271 -7.90 -10.09 16.14
C PRO A 271 -6.87 -9.35 15.29
N TYR A 272 -5.82 -10.03 14.82
CA TYR A 272 -4.79 -9.43 13.99
C TYR A 272 -5.36 -8.94 12.65
N THR A 273 -6.10 -9.80 11.95
CA THR A 273 -6.73 -9.45 10.67
C THR A 273 -7.72 -8.30 10.86
N LYS A 274 -8.49 -8.31 11.95
CA LYS A 274 -9.41 -7.21 12.31
C LYS A 274 -8.67 -5.89 12.54
N ALA A 275 -7.54 -5.92 13.25
CA ALA A 275 -6.69 -4.76 13.49
C ALA A 275 -6.12 -4.21 12.17
N ARG A 276 -5.60 -5.09 11.30
CA ARG A 276 -5.11 -4.72 9.96
C ARG A 276 -6.21 -4.11 9.09
N PHE A 277 -7.43 -4.66 9.11
CA PHE A 277 -8.55 -4.06 8.39
C PHE A 277 -8.84 -2.63 8.84
N LYS A 278 -8.86 -2.41 10.16
CA LYS A 278 -9.05 -1.08 10.74
C LYS A 278 -7.91 -0.14 10.37
N HIS A 279 -6.67 -0.61 10.41
CA HIS A 279 -5.47 0.16 10.00
C HIS A 279 -5.58 0.58 8.53
N LEU A 280 -5.79 -0.37 7.62
CA LEU A 280 -5.93 -0.11 6.18
C LEU A 280 -7.13 0.81 5.84
N SER A 281 -8.09 0.90 6.76
CA SER A 281 -9.25 1.78 6.63
C SER A 281 -9.10 3.10 7.39
N PHE A 282 -7.86 3.47 7.75
CA PHE A 282 -7.49 4.72 8.44
C PHE A 282 -8.14 4.89 9.83
N ARG A 283 -8.64 3.79 10.42
CA ARG A 283 -9.20 3.75 11.78
C ARG A 283 -8.10 3.43 12.80
N TYR A 284 -7.01 4.20 12.77
CA TYR A 284 -5.77 3.89 13.49
C TYR A 284 -5.95 3.70 14.99
N LYS A 285 -6.78 4.54 15.65
CA LYS A 285 -7.08 4.38 17.08
C LYS A 285 -7.72 3.04 17.40
N ASP A 286 -8.68 2.62 16.58
CA ASP A 286 -9.34 1.32 16.74
C ASP A 286 -8.36 0.19 16.43
N ALA A 287 -7.50 0.35 15.42
CA ALA A 287 -6.47 -0.63 15.06
C ALA A 287 -5.46 -0.82 16.19
N ILE A 288 -4.93 0.26 16.76
CA ILE A 288 -4.02 0.25 17.91
C ILE A 288 -4.68 -0.43 19.11
N SER A 289 -5.95 -0.13 19.38
CA SER A 289 -6.69 -0.82 20.43
C SER A 289 -6.71 -2.33 20.19
N GLU A 290 -7.02 -2.79 18.96
CA GLU A 290 -7.05 -4.21 18.64
C GLU A 290 -5.66 -4.88 18.71
N TYR A 291 -4.59 -4.21 18.26
CA TYR A 291 -3.21 -4.71 18.43
C TYR A 291 -2.83 -4.82 19.92
N SER A 292 -3.26 -3.88 20.75
CA SER A 292 -2.84 -3.83 22.15
C SER A 292 -3.48 -4.89 23.04
N VAL A 293 -4.67 -5.40 22.69
CA VAL A 293 -5.50 -6.21 23.60
C VAL A 293 -4.83 -7.53 24.00
N ASN A 294 -3.91 -8.08 23.20
CA ASN A 294 -3.30 -9.38 23.49
C ASN A 294 -1.83 -9.52 23.13
N ILE A 295 -1.10 -8.43 22.85
CA ILE A 295 0.28 -8.53 22.36
C ILE A 295 1.20 -9.36 23.29
N ASP A 296 0.93 -9.31 24.60
CA ASP A 296 1.67 -10.08 25.59
C ASP A 296 1.19 -11.52 25.77
N ALA A 297 -0.04 -11.83 25.36
CA ALA A 297 -0.62 -13.17 25.36
C ALA A 297 -0.37 -13.96 24.07
N ILE A 298 0.15 -13.33 23.01
CA ILE A 298 0.49 -14.02 21.75
C ILE A 298 1.74 -14.88 21.96
N GLU A 299 1.56 -16.21 21.92
CA GLU A 299 2.65 -17.19 21.96
C GLU A 299 3.45 -17.24 20.65
N ASP A 300 2.77 -17.03 19.52
CA ASP A 300 3.42 -16.97 18.21
C ASP A 300 4.28 -15.71 18.11
N LYS A 301 5.59 -15.91 18.30
CA LYS A 301 6.60 -14.87 18.21
C LYS A 301 6.53 -14.07 16.90
N PHE A 302 6.25 -14.72 15.78
CA PHE A 302 6.14 -14.04 14.49
C PHE A 302 4.95 -13.10 14.50
N LEU A 303 3.76 -13.60 14.86
CA LEU A 303 2.55 -12.79 14.95
C LEU A 303 2.70 -11.62 15.94
N LYS A 304 3.35 -11.86 17.09
CA LYS A 304 3.66 -10.81 18.07
C LYS A 304 4.52 -9.69 17.46
N THR A 305 5.56 -10.06 16.70
CA THR A 305 6.41 -9.06 16.04
C THR A 305 5.69 -8.32 14.91
N GLU A 306 4.76 -8.97 14.20
CA GLU A 306 3.88 -8.32 13.21
C GLU A 306 2.99 -7.27 13.87
N GLU A 307 2.35 -7.61 14.99
CA GLU A 307 1.49 -6.67 15.71
C GLU A 307 2.26 -5.45 16.24
N ILE A 308 3.43 -5.65 16.83
CA ILE A 308 4.28 -4.52 17.27
C ILE A 308 4.65 -3.65 16.07
N PHE A 309 5.05 -4.26 14.94
CA PHE A 309 5.42 -3.54 13.73
C PHE A 309 4.28 -2.66 13.21
N PHE A 310 3.08 -3.24 13.04
CA PHE A 310 1.93 -2.50 12.51
C PHE A 310 1.35 -1.52 13.51
N MET A 311 1.46 -1.77 14.81
CA MET A 311 1.12 -0.78 15.83
C MET A 311 2.08 0.43 15.79
N GLY A 312 3.38 0.20 15.63
CA GLY A 312 4.38 1.26 15.41
C GLY A 312 4.09 2.07 14.15
N GLN A 313 3.68 1.40 13.06
CA GLN A 313 3.26 2.05 11.82
C GLN A 313 1.97 2.85 12.00
N ALA A 314 0.97 2.31 12.70
CA ALA A 314 -0.28 3.02 12.98
C ALA A 314 -0.06 4.29 13.81
N PHE A 315 0.87 4.26 14.79
CA PHE A 315 1.29 5.47 15.50
C PHE A 315 1.99 6.47 14.58
N TRP A 316 2.84 5.99 13.68
CA TRP A 316 3.51 6.84 12.68
C TRP A 316 2.50 7.53 11.76
N ASP A 317 1.54 6.77 11.22
CA ASP A 317 0.47 7.26 10.34
C ASP A 317 -0.44 8.29 11.04
N MET A 318 -0.65 8.15 12.36
CA MET A 318 -1.36 9.12 13.18
C MET A 318 -0.56 10.38 13.52
N GLY A 319 0.74 10.41 13.24
CA GLY A 319 1.65 11.47 13.65
C GLY A 319 2.09 11.41 15.12
N ASP A 320 1.80 10.32 15.85
CA ASP A 320 2.28 10.09 17.22
C ASP A 320 3.68 9.46 17.19
N TYR A 321 4.64 10.24 16.66
CA TYR A 321 6.01 9.78 16.41
C TYR A 321 6.73 9.28 17.66
N LYS A 322 6.41 9.82 18.85
CA LYS A 322 7.00 9.34 20.11
C LYS A 322 6.59 7.91 20.44
N LYS A 323 5.32 7.57 20.28
CA LYS A 323 4.86 6.18 20.48
C LYS A 323 5.33 5.27 19.36
N SER A 324 5.39 5.77 18.12
CA SER A 324 5.97 5.02 17.01
C SER A 324 7.42 4.62 17.30
N ILE A 325 8.25 5.55 17.77
CA ILE A 325 9.64 5.28 18.19
C ILE A 325 9.69 4.21 19.28
N LEU A 326 8.84 4.34 20.31
CA LEU A 326 8.79 3.38 21.42
C LEU A 326 8.52 1.94 20.92
N GLU A 327 7.54 1.76 20.05
CA GLU A 327 7.18 0.43 19.53
C GLU A 327 8.26 -0.13 18.60
N TYR A 328 8.88 0.69 17.76
CA TYR A 328 9.97 0.25 16.90
C TYR A 328 11.25 -0.07 17.69
N GLU A 329 11.60 0.71 18.71
CA GLU A 329 12.69 0.38 19.64
C GLU A 329 12.40 -0.92 20.41
N ARG A 330 11.14 -1.14 20.82
CA ARG A 330 10.69 -2.39 21.44
C ARG A 330 10.89 -3.56 20.48
N LEU A 331 10.55 -3.39 19.21
CA LEU A 331 10.70 -4.41 18.17
C LEU A 331 12.18 -4.76 17.92
N LEU A 332 13.08 -3.78 17.88
CA LEU A 332 14.52 -4.01 17.70
C LEU A 332 15.16 -4.79 18.86
N LYS A 333 14.56 -4.76 20.06
CA LYS A 333 15.02 -5.53 21.23
C LYS A 333 14.60 -7.01 21.18
N PHE A 334 13.72 -7.39 20.26
CA PHE A 334 13.19 -8.75 20.18
C PHE A 334 14.24 -9.71 19.60
N ARG A 335 14.81 -10.61 20.42
CA ARG A 335 15.85 -11.56 19.95
C ARG A 335 15.30 -12.45 18.83
N GLY A 336 16.02 -12.59 17.71
CA GLY A 336 15.65 -13.48 16.59
C GLY A 336 14.62 -12.91 15.61
N PHE A 337 14.47 -11.59 15.60
CA PHE A 337 13.73 -10.79 14.64
C PHE A 337 14.37 -9.39 14.61
N PRO A 338 14.37 -8.61 13.52
CA PRO A 338 13.90 -8.89 12.16
C PRO A 338 15.02 -9.42 11.24
N ASP A 339 14.66 -9.97 10.07
CA ASP A 339 15.63 -10.13 8.98
C ASP A 339 16.20 -8.75 8.56
N ALA A 340 17.34 -8.74 7.86
CA ALA A 340 18.06 -7.51 7.53
C ALA A 340 17.18 -6.49 6.78
N ARG A 341 16.28 -6.93 5.88
CA ARG A 341 15.40 -6.01 5.14
C ARG A 341 14.40 -5.34 6.07
N ARG A 342 13.73 -6.13 6.90
CA ARG A 342 12.75 -5.58 7.84
C ARG A 342 13.39 -4.69 8.90
N ARG A 343 14.59 -5.01 9.35
CA ARG A 343 15.38 -4.13 10.22
C ARG A 343 15.65 -2.78 9.57
N ARG A 344 16.03 -2.75 8.28
CA ARG A 344 16.21 -1.50 7.53
C ARG A 344 14.92 -0.68 7.45
N VAL A 345 13.77 -1.32 7.24
CA VAL A 345 12.46 -0.62 7.24
C VAL A 345 12.16 -0.01 8.61
N ILE A 346 12.36 -0.75 9.69
CA ILE A 346 12.16 -0.25 11.05
C ILE A 346 13.09 0.94 11.34
N LEU A 347 14.37 0.85 10.94
CA LEU A 347 15.32 1.94 11.08
C LEU A 347 14.92 3.16 10.25
N ALA A 348 14.38 2.98 9.04
CA ALA A 348 13.86 4.08 8.23
C ALA A 348 12.68 4.81 8.92
N TYR A 349 11.73 4.07 9.52
CA TYR A 349 10.66 4.67 10.30
C TYR A 349 11.17 5.40 11.55
N LEU A 350 12.15 4.84 12.25
CA LEU A 350 12.79 5.48 13.41
C LEU A 350 13.49 6.78 13.03
N ILE A 351 14.28 6.78 11.95
CA ILE A 351 14.95 7.96 11.41
C ILE A 351 13.93 9.05 11.07
N ASP A 352 12.87 8.71 10.32
CA ASP A 352 11.84 9.69 9.94
C ASP A 352 11.09 10.23 11.17
N ALA A 353 10.68 9.35 12.09
CA ALA A 353 9.99 9.74 13.32
C ALA A 353 10.87 10.67 14.19
N CYS A 354 12.15 10.34 14.40
CA CYS A 354 13.11 11.15 15.14
C CYS A 354 13.33 12.52 14.49
N LEU A 355 13.49 12.57 13.16
CA LEU A 355 13.61 13.83 12.42
C LEU A 355 12.40 14.74 12.65
N ARG A 356 11.19 14.19 12.65
CA ARG A 356 9.94 14.96 12.83
C ARG A 356 9.78 15.54 14.23
N ILE A 357 10.29 14.86 15.26
CA ILE A 357 10.32 15.38 16.64
C ILE A 357 11.62 16.09 16.99
N ARG A 358 12.52 16.28 16.00
CA ARG A 358 13.83 16.97 16.12
C ARG A 358 14.80 16.29 17.11
N GLU A 359 14.75 14.97 17.22
CA GLU A 359 15.74 14.16 17.96
C GLU A 359 16.92 13.79 17.03
N PHE A 360 17.77 14.78 16.70
CA PHE A 360 18.85 14.62 15.72
C PHE A 360 19.92 13.61 16.15
N GLU A 361 20.28 13.55 17.43
CA GLU A 361 21.26 12.57 17.93
C GLU A 361 20.80 11.12 17.71
N LYS A 362 19.52 10.83 17.98
CA LYS A 362 18.94 9.51 17.69
C LYS A 362 18.85 9.24 16.20
N THR A 363 18.59 10.27 15.40
CA THR A 363 18.58 10.17 13.94
C THR A 363 19.93 9.68 13.44
N GLU A 364 21.03 10.30 13.86
CA GLU A 364 22.38 9.88 13.48
C GLU A 364 22.73 8.48 14.01
N PHE A 365 22.32 8.16 15.25
CA PHE A 365 22.47 6.82 15.80
C PHE A 365 21.78 5.74 14.93
N TYR A 366 20.54 5.95 14.51
CA TYR A 366 19.85 4.96 13.66
C TYR A 366 20.38 4.93 12.23
N ARG A 367 20.93 6.04 11.71
CA ARG A 367 21.61 6.06 10.41
C ARG A 367 22.86 5.20 10.40
N SER A 368 23.72 5.33 11.41
CA SER A 368 24.93 4.50 11.50
C SER A 368 24.60 3.00 11.58
N GLN A 369 23.48 2.65 12.23
CA GLN A 369 22.98 1.28 12.27
C GLN A 369 22.54 0.73 10.90
N ILE A 370 22.13 1.58 9.94
CA ILE A 370 21.82 1.11 8.57
C ILE A 370 23.12 0.79 7.83
N GLU A 371 24.12 1.68 7.91
CA GLU A 371 25.39 1.57 7.20
C GLU A 371 26.19 0.32 7.63
N GLU A 372 26.21 0.02 8.92
CA GLU A 372 26.85 -1.19 9.48
C GLU A 372 26.21 -2.49 8.96
N ASN A 373 24.94 -2.46 8.54
CA ASN A 373 24.18 -3.64 8.09
C ASN A 373 24.06 -3.74 6.56
N ILE A 374 24.88 -3.00 5.78
CA ILE A 374 24.93 -3.13 4.31
C ILE A 374 25.66 -4.42 3.87
N TRP A 375 26.50 -4.97 4.73
CA TRP A 375 27.44 -6.08 4.43
C TRP A 375 26.94 -7.49 4.81
N LEU A 376 25.69 -7.63 5.23
CA LEU A 376 25.03 -8.90 5.61
C LEU A 376 23.69 -9.02 4.88
#